data_AF-A0A7V7WXQ9-F1
#
_entry.id   AF-A0A7V7WXQ9-F1
#
_cell.length_a   1.000
_cell.length_b   1.000
_cell.length_c   1.000
_cell.angle_alpha   90.00
_cell.angle_beta   90.00
_cell.angle_gamma   90.00
#
_symmetry.space_group_name_H-M   'P 1'
#
loop_
_entity.id
_entity.type
_entity.pdbx_description
1 polymer ?
#
loop_
_entity_poly.entity_id
_entity_poly.type
_entity_poly.pdbx_seq_one_letter_code
_entity_poly.pdbx_strand_id
1 'polypeptide(L)'
;MRDFRWVSGQVAEVQRFINVPRRWCEQYPARERRELWITADQGPEFKFVVHTTLMPARRGHRVLALLMGRDLVALHNLQTGESVNYLRSDPPQLWRRCEAVAAVLAGVGGIAAFAVVGGVVPLGLLATTLIGAPGAVSLRLLRQVLARRAIERALIEALRQARQPGLGQPVLRRVK
;
A
#
# COMPACT_ATOMS: atom_id res chain seq x y z
N MET A 1 11.71 -4.45 12.53
CA MET A 1 11.94 -4.81 11.11
C MET A 1 10.63 -5.33 10.55
N ARG A 2 10.29 -5.04 9.28
CA ARG A 2 9.05 -5.56 8.69
C ARG A 2 9.29 -6.99 8.22
N ASP A 3 8.50 -7.92 8.72
CA ASP A 3 8.58 -9.32 8.33
C ASP A 3 7.90 -9.49 6.96
N PHE A 4 8.73 -9.51 5.92
CA PHE A 4 8.29 -9.88 4.58
C PHE A 4 8.29 -11.40 4.44
N ARG A 5 7.23 -11.92 3.81
CA ARG A 5 7.13 -13.33 3.46
C ARG A 5 6.78 -13.47 1.99
N TRP A 6 7.16 -14.56 1.34
CA TRP A 6 6.76 -14.80 -0.04
C TRP A 6 6.22 -16.21 -0.25
N VAL A 7 5.38 -16.35 -1.28
CA VAL A 7 4.83 -17.62 -1.74
C VAL A 7 4.85 -17.66 -3.27
N SER A 8 5.23 -18.80 -3.85
CA SER A 8 5.12 -19.06 -5.28
C SER A 8 4.03 -20.10 -5.55
N GLY A 9 3.33 -19.93 -6.66
CA GLY A 9 2.23 -20.80 -7.01
C GLY A 9 1.58 -20.44 -8.34
N GLN A 10 0.49 -21.12 -8.64
CA GLN A 10 -0.37 -20.80 -9.77
C GLN A 10 -1.58 -20.01 -9.32
N VAL A 11 -2.01 -19.06 -10.14
CA VAL A 11 -3.24 -18.33 -9.92
C VAL A 11 -4.43 -19.23 -10.25
N ALA A 12 -5.18 -19.62 -9.23
CA ALA A 12 -6.38 -20.44 -9.38
C ALA A 12 -7.56 -19.62 -9.90
N GLU A 13 -7.76 -18.44 -9.32
CA GLU A 13 -8.86 -17.55 -9.67
C GLU A 13 -8.51 -16.08 -9.41
N VAL A 14 -9.08 -15.19 -10.23
CA VAL A 14 -9.03 -13.74 -10.03
C VAL A 14 -10.43 -13.18 -10.22
N GLN A 15 -10.97 -12.59 -9.17
CA GLN A 15 -12.24 -11.87 -9.24
C GLN A 15 -12.02 -10.37 -9.11
N ARG A 16 -12.77 -9.60 -9.90
CA ARG A 16 -12.72 -8.14 -9.90
C ARG A 16 -14.06 -7.61 -9.39
N PHE A 17 -13.99 -6.79 -8.36
CA PHE A 17 -15.11 -6.09 -7.76
C PHE A 17 -14.90 -4.58 -7.94
N ILE A 18 -15.95 -3.89 -8.38
CA ILE A 18 -15.97 -2.44 -8.45
C ILE A 18 -16.54 -1.95 -7.11
N ASN A 19 -15.77 -1.17 -6.36
CA ASN A 19 -16.27 -0.62 -5.09
C ASN A 19 -17.29 0.50 -5.38
N VAL A 20 -18.27 0.60 -4.49
CA VAL A 20 -19.38 1.57 -4.47
C VAL A 20 -18.85 3.02 -4.60
N PRO A 21 -19.64 3.97 -5.17
CA PRO A 21 -19.30 5.39 -5.20
C PRO A 21 -18.83 5.93 -3.84
N ARG A 22 -17.78 6.73 -3.90
CA ARG A 22 -17.05 7.24 -2.74
C ARG A 22 -17.94 8.17 -1.90
N ARG A 23 -17.99 7.96 -0.58
CA ARG A 23 -18.38 9.03 0.35
C ARG A 23 -17.28 10.09 0.39
N TRP A 24 -17.65 11.36 0.55
CA TRP A 24 -16.73 12.51 0.43
C TRP A 24 -15.44 12.39 1.30
N CYS A 25 -15.54 11.82 2.50
CA CYS A 25 -14.41 11.61 3.41
C CYS A 25 -13.76 10.21 3.32
N GLU A 26 -14.39 9.23 2.68
CA GLU A 26 -13.85 7.87 2.55
C GLU A 26 -13.01 7.77 1.28
N GLN A 27 -11.73 7.47 1.45
CA GLN A 27 -10.78 7.45 0.34
C GLN A 27 -10.01 6.13 0.34
N TYR A 28 -10.49 5.18 -0.45
CA TYR A 28 -9.74 3.97 -0.78
C TYR A 28 -8.71 4.28 -1.87
N PRO A 29 -7.48 3.73 -1.76
CA PRO A 29 -6.42 3.98 -2.73
C PRO A 29 -6.80 3.54 -4.16
N ALA A 30 -7.59 2.47 -4.31
CA ALA A 30 -8.12 2.03 -5.60
C ALA A 30 -9.67 1.90 -5.59
N ARG A 31 -10.31 2.23 -6.72
CA ARG A 31 -11.75 2.01 -6.94
C ARG A 31 -12.11 0.52 -7.13
N GLU A 32 -11.11 -0.31 -7.38
CA GLU A 32 -11.28 -1.73 -7.66
C GLU A 32 -10.72 -2.55 -6.51
N ARG A 33 -11.50 -3.54 -6.07
CA ARG A 33 -11.05 -4.62 -5.19
C ARG A 33 -10.87 -5.85 -6.07
N ARG A 34 -9.70 -6.47 -6.00
CA ARG A 34 -9.44 -7.75 -6.65
C ARG A 34 -9.22 -8.80 -5.58
N GLU A 35 -9.90 -9.92 -5.74
CA GLU A 35 -9.66 -11.12 -4.95
C GLU A 35 -8.88 -12.10 -5.81
N LEU A 36 -7.79 -12.61 -5.24
CA LEU A 36 -6.83 -13.46 -5.91
C LEU A 36 -6.67 -14.73 -5.09
N TRP A 37 -6.82 -15.87 -5.74
CA TRP A 37 -6.51 -17.17 -5.15
C TRP A 37 -5.23 -17.70 -5.80
N ILE A 38 -4.25 -18.04 -4.96
CA ILE A 38 -2.97 -18.61 -5.37
C ILE A 38 -2.85 -19.99 -4.76
N THR A 39 -2.84 -21.02 -5.61
CA THR A 39 -2.48 -22.37 -5.21
C THR A 39 -0.97 -22.45 -5.16
N ALA A 40 -0.41 -22.56 -3.94
CA ALA A 40 1.04 -22.72 -3.79
C ALA A 40 1.52 -23.97 -4.53
N ASP A 41 2.73 -23.93 -5.10
CA ASP A 41 3.26 -24.98 -6.00
C ASP A 41 3.19 -26.41 -5.41
N GLN A 42 3.17 -26.55 -4.07
CA GLN A 42 2.98 -27.82 -3.36
C GLN A 42 2.18 -27.64 -2.05
N GLY A 43 1.14 -26.80 -2.00
CA GLY A 43 0.53 -26.45 -0.71
C GLY A 43 -0.92 -25.97 -0.77
N PRO A 44 -1.39 -25.31 0.31
CA PRO A 44 -2.75 -24.81 0.39
C PRO A 44 -2.97 -23.66 -0.59
N GLU A 45 -4.24 -23.42 -0.90
CA GLU A 45 -4.68 -22.24 -1.62
C GLU A 45 -4.77 -21.04 -0.68
N PHE A 46 -4.22 -19.90 -1.10
CA PHE A 46 -4.27 -18.65 -0.36
C PHE A 46 -5.14 -17.63 -1.06
N LYS A 47 -6.14 -17.11 -0.33
CA LYS A 47 -6.95 -15.98 -0.78
C LYS A 47 -6.30 -14.66 -0.34
N PHE A 48 -6.07 -13.78 -1.29
CA PHE A 48 -5.60 -12.42 -1.08
C PHE A 48 -6.62 -11.41 -1.60
N VAL A 49 -6.75 -10.30 -0.89
CA VAL A 49 -7.57 -9.17 -1.30
C VAL A 49 -6.65 -7.98 -1.51
N VAL A 50 -6.64 -7.43 -2.72
CA VAL A 50 -5.86 -6.24 -3.06
C VAL A 50 -6.75 -5.18 -3.65
N HIS A 51 -6.47 -3.93 -3.31
CA HIS A 51 -7.15 -2.78 -3.89
C HIS A 51 -6.28 -2.21 -4.99
N THR A 52 -6.56 -2.59 -6.23
CA THR A 52 -5.74 -2.20 -7.38
C THR A 52 -6.51 -2.28 -8.69
N THR A 53 -6.17 -1.39 -9.61
CA THR A 53 -6.61 -1.46 -11.00
C THR A 53 -5.68 -2.35 -11.85
N LEU A 54 -4.44 -2.57 -11.40
CA LEU A 54 -3.40 -3.28 -12.16
C LEU A 54 -3.26 -4.73 -11.67
N MET A 55 -3.31 -5.68 -12.61
CA MET A 55 -3.13 -7.09 -12.30
C MET A 55 -2.26 -7.77 -13.36
N PRO A 56 -0.98 -8.07 -13.06
CA PRO A 56 -0.04 -8.64 -14.03
C PRO A 56 -0.24 -10.14 -14.26
N ALA A 57 -1.18 -10.78 -13.57
CA ALA A 57 -1.42 -12.22 -13.64
C ALA A 57 -2.89 -12.55 -13.91
N ARG A 58 -3.10 -13.61 -14.70
CA ARG A 58 -4.42 -14.18 -15.00
C ARG A 58 -4.48 -15.61 -14.47
N ARG A 59 -5.66 -16.22 -14.48
CA ARG A 59 -5.85 -17.63 -14.13
C ARG A 59 -4.86 -18.51 -14.90
N GLY A 60 -4.22 -19.44 -14.21
CA GLY A 60 -3.20 -20.34 -14.74
C GLY A 60 -1.78 -19.76 -14.79
N HIS A 61 -1.60 -18.45 -14.57
CA HIS A 61 -0.25 -17.88 -14.53
C HIS A 61 0.49 -18.30 -13.27
N ARG A 62 1.79 -18.60 -13.41
CA ARG A 62 2.67 -18.84 -12.27
C ARG A 62 3.18 -17.52 -11.72
N VAL A 63 3.03 -17.30 -10.43
CA VAL A 63 3.31 -16.04 -9.76
C VAL A 63 4.17 -16.23 -8.51
N LEU A 64 4.90 -15.18 -8.15
CA LEU A 64 5.50 -15.00 -6.85
C LEU A 64 4.81 -13.82 -6.17
N ALA A 65 4.20 -14.09 -5.02
CA ALA A 65 3.45 -13.13 -4.23
C ALA A 65 4.27 -12.76 -2.99
N LEU A 66 4.51 -11.46 -2.80
CA LEU A 66 5.23 -10.91 -1.65
C LEU A 66 4.24 -10.31 -0.65
N LEU A 67 4.37 -10.74 0.60
CA LEU A 67 3.49 -10.43 1.71
C LEU A 67 4.23 -9.62 2.75
N MET A 68 3.55 -8.64 3.33
CA MET A 68 4.00 -7.93 4.53
C MET A 68 2.98 -8.21 5.63
N GLY A 69 3.36 -9.04 6.61
CA GLY A 69 2.37 -9.60 7.53
C GLY A 69 1.38 -10.50 6.78
N ARG A 70 0.11 -10.08 6.67
CA ARG A 70 -0.96 -10.80 5.94
C ARG A 70 -1.33 -10.14 4.61
N ASP A 71 -0.81 -8.95 4.33
CA ASP A 71 -1.21 -8.15 3.18
C ASP A 71 -0.31 -8.44 1.98
N LEU A 72 -0.92 -8.62 0.81
CA LEU A 72 -0.21 -8.75 -0.46
C LEU A 72 0.29 -7.38 -0.92
N VAL A 73 1.61 -7.20 -0.90
CA VAL A 73 2.26 -5.91 -1.18
C VAL A 73 2.90 -5.83 -2.57
N ALA A 74 3.30 -6.96 -3.14
CA ALA A 74 3.77 -7.04 -4.51
C ALA A 74 3.46 -8.39 -5.14
N LEU A 75 3.32 -8.41 -6.45
CA LEU A 75 3.09 -9.62 -7.25
C LEU A 75 4.02 -9.61 -8.46
N HIS A 76 4.66 -10.73 -8.73
CA HIS A 76 5.49 -10.92 -9.91
C HIS A 76 4.98 -12.13 -10.69
N ASN A 77 4.75 -11.95 -11.98
CA ASN A 77 4.39 -13.01 -12.90
C ASN A 77 5.69 -13.68 -13.40
N LEU A 78 5.88 -14.94 -13.04
CA LEU A 78 7.06 -15.71 -13.39
C LEU A 78 7.05 -16.16 -14.87
N GLN A 79 5.90 -16.18 -15.52
CA GLN A 79 5.78 -16.52 -16.95
C GLN A 79 6.04 -15.32 -17.85
N THR A 80 5.47 -14.16 -17.54
CA THR A 80 5.61 -12.96 -18.38
C THR A 80 6.75 -12.03 -17.94
N GLY A 81 7.27 -12.20 -16.73
CA GLY A 81 8.27 -11.30 -16.14
C GLY A 81 7.71 -9.97 -15.62
N GLU A 82 6.39 -9.73 -15.76
CA GLU A 82 5.77 -8.51 -15.26
C GLU A 82 5.77 -8.49 -13.72
N SER A 83 6.00 -7.32 -13.12
CA SER A 83 5.90 -7.14 -11.67
C SER A 83 5.08 -5.90 -11.33
N VAL A 84 4.37 -5.97 -10.21
CA VAL A 84 3.65 -4.83 -9.65
C VAL A 84 3.96 -4.70 -8.17
N ASN A 85 4.26 -3.47 -7.76
CA ASN A 85 4.33 -3.08 -6.35
C ASN A 85 3.06 -2.30 -6.03
N TYR A 86 2.14 -2.90 -5.29
CA TYR A 86 0.82 -2.32 -5.06
C TYR A 86 0.89 -1.01 -4.27
N LEU A 87 1.91 -0.83 -3.41
CA LEU A 87 2.13 0.44 -2.70
C LEU A 87 2.62 1.58 -3.64
N ARG A 88 3.22 1.22 -4.77
CA ARG A 88 3.66 2.18 -5.79
C ARG A 88 2.54 2.50 -6.78
N SER A 89 1.82 1.48 -7.22
CA SER A 89 0.73 1.61 -8.19
C SER A 89 -0.51 2.29 -7.61
N ASP A 90 -0.88 1.93 -6.38
CA ASP A 90 -2.06 2.45 -5.68
C ASP A 90 -1.62 3.04 -4.33
N PRO A 91 -0.89 4.16 -4.32
CA PRO A 91 -0.33 4.68 -3.09
C PRO A 91 -1.44 5.17 -2.16
N PRO A 92 -1.35 4.91 -0.85
CA PRO A 92 -2.26 5.50 0.11
C PRO A 92 -2.15 7.02 0.01
N GLN A 93 -3.29 7.71 0.06
CA GLN A 93 -3.29 9.15 -0.11
C GLN A 93 -2.61 9.82 1.09
N LEU A 94 -1.84 10.86 0.82
CA LEU A 94 -1.11 11.58 1.86
C LEU A 94 -2.04 12.36 2.79
N TRP A 95 -3.20 12.77 2.26
CA TRP A 95 -4.29 13.39 3.01
C TRP A 95 -5.64 12.89 2.55
N ARG A 96 -6.57 12.78 3.51
CA ARG A 96 -7.99 12.69 3.21
C ARG A 96 -8.52 14.08 2.88
N ARG A 97 -9.50 14.19 1.98
CA ARG A 97 -10.16 15.48 1.68
C ARG A 97 -10.64 16.21 2.93
N CYS A 98 -11.16 15.48 3.92
CA CYS A 98 -11.66 16.06 5.16
C CYS A 98 -10.54 16.52 6.10
N GLU A 99 -9.36 15.89 6.06
CA GLU A 99 -8.16 16.42 6.75
C GLU A 99 -7.71 17.74 6.13
N ALA A 100 -7.73 17.85 4.79
CA ALA A 100 -7.37 19.08 4.09
C ALA A 100 -8.35 20.23 4.40
N VAL A 101 -9.66 19.97 4.36
CA VAL A 101 -10.69 20.96 4.71
C VAL A 101 -10.55 21.39 6.17
N ALA A 102 -10.35 20.45 7.10
CA ALA A 102 -10.14 20.78 8.51
C ALA A 102 -8.89 21.65 8.70
N ALA A 103 -7.78 21.37 8.00
CA ALA A 103 -6.58 22.18 8.07
C ALA A 103 -6.80 23.61 7.53
N VAL A 104 -7.54 23.76 6.43
CA VAL A 104 -7.90 25.09 5.87
C VAL A 104 -8.78 25.87 6.83
N LEU A 105 -9.84 25.25 7.37
CA LEU A 105 -10.74 25.90 8.32
C LEU A 105 -10.01 26.31 9.61
N ALA A 106 -9.10 25.46 10.10
CA ALA A 106 -8.27 25.77 11.26
C ALA A 106 -7.33 26.96 10.97
N GLY A 107 -6.74 27.02 9.77
CA GLY A 107 -5.90 28.15 9.35
C GLY A 107 -6.69 29.46 9.26
N VAL A 108 -7.84 29.45 8.57
CA VAL A 108 -8.71 30.64 8.43
C VAL A 108 -9.23 31.10 9.80
N GLY A 109 -9.68 30.16 10.64
CA GLY A 109 -10.12 30.45 12.00
C GLY A 109 -9.00 31.06 12.87
N GLY A 110 -7.77 30.55 12.73
CA GLY A 110 -6.60 31.09 13.42
C GLY A 110 -6.26 32.53 13.00
N ILE A 111 -6.32 32.83 11.70
CA ILE A 111 -6.11 34.19 11.16
C ILE A 111 -7.19 35.14 11.67
N ALA A 112 -8.45 34.75 11.57
CA ALA A 112 -9.57 35.57 12.02
C ALA A 112 -9.51 35.84 13.53
N ALA A 113 -9.24 34.82 14.34
CA ALA A 113 -9.09 34.97 15.78
C ALA A 113 -7.91 35.87 16.16
N PHE A 114 -6.77 35.74 15.46
CA PHE A 114 -5.61 36.60 15.68
C PHE A 114 -5.92 38.06 15.32
N ALA A 115 -6.62 38.30 14.21
CA ALA A 115 -6.99 39.65 13.77
C ALA A 115 -7.96 40.36 14.72
N VAL A 116 -8.84 39.61 15.40
CA VAL A 116 -9.87 40.18 16.29
C VAL A 116 -9.38 40.32 17.74
N VAL A 117 -8.83 39.25 18.30
CA VAL A 117 -8.51 39.17 19.74
C VAL A 117 -7.02 39.39 20.00
N GLY A 118 -6.17 39.14 19.00
CA GLY A 118 -4.73 39.08 19.19
C GLY A 118 -4.30 37.95 20.14
N GLY A 119 -3.02 37.96 20.52
CA GLY A 119 -2.48 37.05 21.54
C GLY A 119 -1.87 35.76 21.02
N VAL A 120 -1.23 35.03 21.93
CA VAL A 120 -0.37 33.86 21.65
C VAL A 120 -1.14 32.60 21.24
N VAL A 121 -2.38 32.44 21.69
CA VAL A 121 -3.21 31.25 21.41
C VAL A 121 -3.58 31.13 19.93
N PRO A 122 -4.17 32.15 19.26
CA PRO A 122 -4.47 32.07 17.83
C PRO A 122 -3.20 32.02 16.96
N LEU A 123 -2.10 32.63 17.42
CA LEU A 123 -0.78 32.54 16.79
C LEU A 123 -0.23 31.10 16.83
N GLY A 124 -0.42 30.39 17.95
CA GLY A 124 -0.10 28.97 18.08
C GLY A 124 -0.93 28.07 17.16
N LEU A 125 -2.22 28.37 16.97
CA LEU A 125 -3.08 27.64 16.01
C LEU A 125 -2.62 27.83 14.56
N LEU A 126 -2.20 29.05 14.21
CA LEU A 126 -1.61 29.36 12.91
C LEU A 126 -0.27 28.64 12.69
N ALA A 127 0.63 28.69 13.67
CA ALA A 127 1.93 28.04 13.58
C ALA A 127 1.80 26.50 13.47
N THR A 128 0.90 25.91 14.26
CA THR A 128 0.67 24.45 14.25
C THR A 128 0.04 23.97 12.94
N THR A 129 -0.89 24.72 12.35
CA THR A 129 -1.47 24.37 11.04
C THR A 129 -0.44 24.56 9.91
N LEU A 130 0.26 25.69 9.86
CA LEU A 130 1.25 26.00 8.82
C LEU A 130 2.48 25.09 8.84
N ILE A 131 2.94 24.66 10.02
CA ILE A 131 4.14 23.82 10.14
C ILE A 131 3.76 22.34 10.27
N GLY A 132 2.75 22.04 11.09
CA GLY A 132 2.36 20.66 11.41
C GLY A 132 1.74 19.95 10.20
N ALA A 133 0.97 20.65 9.37
CA ALA A 133 0.30 20.04 8.22
C ALA A 133 1.31 19.62 7.13
N PRO A 134 2.25 20.48 6.67
CA PRO A 134 3.33 20.06 5.77
C PRO A 134 4.28 19.04 6.42
N GLY A 135 4.60 19.18 7.70
CA GLY A 135 5.45 18.22 8.42
C GLY A 135 4.86 16.81 8.43
N ALA A 136 3.56 16.68 8.69
CA ALA A 136 2.86 15.40 8.65
C ALA A 136 2.83 14.80 7.23
N VAL A 137 2.62 15.62 6.19
CA VAL A 137 2.66 15.17 4.79
C VAL A 137 4.05 14.68 4.42
N SER A 138 5.10 15.45 4.75
CA SER A 138 6.50 15.08 4.52
C SER A 138 6.86 13.76 5.21
N LEU A 139 6.42 13.55 6.45
CA LEU A 139 6.65 12.30 7.17
C LEU A 139 5.91 11.11 6.53
N ARG A 140 4.65 11.31 6.11
CA ARG A 140 3.84 10.29 5.40
C ARG A 140 4.51 9.93 4.07
N LEU A 141 4.96 10.92 3.29
CA LEU A 141 5.73 10.75 2.07
C LEU A 141 7.01 9.95 2.30
N LEU A 142 7.81 10.35 3.29
CA LEU A 142 9.05 9.67 3.62
C LEU A 142 8.80 8.20 3.97
N ARG A 143 7.79 7.92 4.82
CA ARG A 143 7.38 6.56 5.17
C ARG A 143 6.96 5.76 3.93
N GLN A 144 6.23 6.36 3.00
CA GLN A 144 5.84 5.69 1.75
C GLN A 144 7.05 5.37 0.86
N VAL A 145 7.96 6.32 0.68
CA VAL A 145 9.17 6.11 -0.13
C VAL A 145 10.04 5.00 0.48
N LEU A 146 10.27 5.04 1.79
CA LEU A 146 11.02 4.00 2.49
C LEU A 146 10.34 2.63 2.39
N ALA A 147 9.01 2.59 2.53
CA ALA A 147 8.24 1.36 2.37
C ALA A 147 8.34 0.79 0.96
N ARG A 148 8.21 1.63 -0.08
CA ARG A 148 8.34 1.21 -1.48
C ARG A 148 9.72 0.59 -1.75
N ARG A 149 10.79 1.26 -1.31
CA ARG A 149 12.17 0.75 -1.43
C ARG A 149 12.37 -0.57 -0.70
N ALA A 150 11.80 -0.71 0.51
CA ALA A 150 11.88 -1.96 1.27
C ALA A 150 11.17 -3.12 0.55
N ILE A 151 9.98 -2.86 -0.01
CA ILE A 151 9.22 -3.85 -0.80
C ILE A 151 9.99 -4.26 -2.06
N GLU A 152 10.56 -3.29 -2.80
CA GLU A 152 11.35 -3.60 -4.01
C GLU A 152 12.57 -4.47 -3.68
N ARG A 153 13.31 -4.14 -2.61
CA ARG A 153 14.44 -4.99 -2.17
C ARG A 153 13.98 -6.39 -1.77
N ALA A 154 12.89 -6.49 -1.01
CA ALA A 154 12.37 -7.76 -0.55
C ALA A 154 11.84 -8.62 -1.70
N LEU A 155 11.27 -8.00 -2.75
CA LEU A 155 10.83 -8.70 -3.96
C LEU A 155 12.02 -9.25 -4.73
N ILE A 156 13.08 -8.46 -4.91
CA ILE A 156 14.31 -8.91 -5.58
C ILE A 156 14.91 -10.10 -4.83
N GLU A 157 14.98 -10.03 -3.49
CA GLU A 157 15.51 -11.13 -2.68
C GLU A 157 14.64 -12.38 -2.75
N ALA A 158 13.31 -12.24 -2.67
CA ALA A 158 12.38 -13.35 -2.86
C ALA A 158 12.54 -14.02 -4.24
N LEU A 159 12.75 -13.24 -5.30
CA LEU A 159 13.01 -13.77 -6.64
C LEU A 159 14.35 -14.52 -6.73
N ARG A 160 15.40 -14.04 -6.06
CA ARG A 160 16.68 -14.77 -5.99
C ARG A 160 16.49 -16.13 -5.29
N GLN A 161 15.80 -16.14 -4.15
CA GLN A 161 15.52 -17.37 -3.40
C GLN A 161 14.66 -18.35 -4.18
N ALA A 162 13.67 -17.85 -4.94
CA ALA A 162 12.82 -18.69 -5.79
C ALA A 162 13.57 -19.31 -6.99
N ARG A 163 14.68 -18.71 -7.44
CA ARG A 163 15.52 -19.24 -8.53
C ARG A 163 16.53 -20.29 -8.08
N GLN A 164 16.80 -20.43 -6.77
CA GLN A 164 17.76 -21.41 -6.27
C GLN A 164 17.13 -22.83 -6.30
N PRO A 165 17.67 -23.77 -7.08
CA PRO A 165 17.18 -25.15 -7.13
C PRO A 165 17.58 -25.88 -5.84
N GLY A 166 16.61 -26.48 -5.13
CA GLY A 166 16.89 -27.33 -3.95
C GLY A 166 15.94 -27.17 -2.76
N LEU A 167 15.03 -26.19 -2.77
CA LEU A 167 14.13 -25.96 -1.64
C LEU A 167 12.75 -26.57 -1.87
N GLY A 168 12.63 -27.87 -1.66
CA GLY A 168 11.34 -28.58 -1.61
C GLY A 168 10.43 -28.05 -0.49
N GLN A 169 9.13 -28.02 -0.77
CA GLN A 169 8.00 -27.86 0.17
C GLN A 169 7.64 -26.47 0.77
N PRO A 170 6.35 -26.28 1.18
CA PRO A 170 5.51 -25.10 0.88
C PRO A 170 5.24 -24.25 2.13
N VAL A 171 6.15 -23.37 2.53
CA VAL A 171 5.87 -22.52 3.70
C VAL A 171 6.25 -21.11 3.35
N LEU A 172 5.29 -20.19 3.48
CA LEU A 172 5.48 -18.73 3.51
C LEU A 172 6.89 -18.38 3.96
N ARG A 173 7.80 -18.07 3.02
CA ARG A 173 9.22 -17.95 3.33
C ARG A 173 9.52 -16.54 3.76
N ARG A 174 10.14 -16.39 4.93
CA ARG A 174 10.61 -15.08 5.38
C ARG A 174 11.74 -14.60 4.47
N VAL A 175 11.62 -13.37 3.97
CA VAL A 175 12.74 -12.66 3.33
C VAL A 175 13.74 -12.31 4.43
N LYS A 176 14.98 -12.80 4.31
CA LYS A 176 16.07 -12.50 5.24
C LYS A 176 16.73 -11.17 4.89
#